data_AF-A0A139XH74-F1
#
_entry.id   AF-A0A139XH74-F1
#
_cell.length_a   1.000
_cell.length_b   1.000
_cell.length_c   1.000
_cell.angle_alpha   90.00
_cell.angle_beta   90.00
_cell.angle_gamma   90.00
#
_symmetry.space_group_name_H-M   'P 1'
#
loop_
_entity.id
_entity.type
_entity.pdbx_description
1 polymer ?
#
loop_
_entity_poly.entity_id
_entity_poly.type
_entity_poly.pdbx_seq_one_letter_code
_entity_poly.pdbx_strand_id
1 'polypeptide(L)'
;MDKRAREWRAREQDSGIELKPFSSHDFRRTFISELLENGVDMSTVKNLAGHSDIGTTIRYDRRGEQTKRRAVEAISIPGSGRKRK
;
A
#
# COMPACT_ATOMS: atom_id res chain seq x y z
N MET A 1 14.15 -29.20 -12.29
CA MET A 1 13.98 -27.86 -12.92
C MET A 1 12.82 -27.92 -13.89
N ASP A 2 11.70 -27.31 -13.49
CA ASP A 2 10.38 -27.43 -14.13
C ASP A 2 10.38 -26.92 -15.59
N LYS A 3 9.80 -27.69 -16.53
CA LYS A 3 9.78 -27.36 -17.98
C LYS A 3 9.06 -26.04 -18.26
N ARG A 4 8.07 -25.67 -17.44
CA ARG A 4 7.28 -24.44 -17.62
C ARG A 4 8.09 -23.17 -17.41
N ALA A 5 9.05 -23.18 -16.48
CA ALA A 5 9.90 -22.00 -16.24
C ALA A 5 10.81 -21.65 -17.44
N ARG A 6 11.03 -22.58 -18.38
CA ARG A 6 11.82 -22.34 -19.60
C ARG A 6 10.99 -21.67 -20.70
N GLU A 7 9.72 -22.07 -20.84
CA GLU A 7 8.81 -21.52 -21.85
C GLU A 7 8.47 -20.04 -21.58
N TRP A 8 8.35 -19.64 -20.33
CA TRP A 8 8.05 -18.25 -19.97
C TRP A 8 9.21 -17.30 -20.31
N ARG A 9 10.46 -17.73 -20.08
CA ARG A 9 11.66 -16.95 -20.47
C ARG A 9 11.84 -16.83 -21.98
N ALA A 10 11.47 -17.87 -22.73
CA ALA A 10 11.54 -17.83 -24.20
C ALA A 10 10.56 -16.82 -24.80
N ARG A 11 9.41 -16.59 -24.13
CA ARG A 11 8.38 -15.63 -24.56
C ARG A 11 8.70 -14.20 -24.13
N GLU A 12 9.41 -14.00 -23.02
CA GLU A 12 9.94 -12.69 -22.61
C GLU A 12 10.96 -12.15 -23.63
N GLN A 13 11.90 -12.99 -24.09
CA GLN A 13 12.94 -12.59 -25.03
C GLN A 13 12.40 -12.12 -26.39
N ASP A 14 11.27 -12.66 -26.85
CA ASP A 14 10.65 -12.32 -28.13
C ASP A 14 9.85 -11.00 -28.09
N SER A 15 9.52 -10.52 -26.88
CA SER A 15 8.69 -9.31 -26.70
C SER A 15 9.46 -7.99 -26.77
N GLY A 16 10.80 -8.02 -26.68
CA GLY A 16 11.64 -6.82 -26.56
C GLY A 16 11.44 -6.03 -25.26
N ILE A 17 10.61 -6.52 -24.33
CA ILE A 17 10.34 -5.89 -23.03
C ILE A 17 11.11 -6.68 -21.96
N GLU A 18 12.09 -6.04 -21.34
CA GLU A 18 12.79 -6.59 -20.18
C GLU A 18 11.85 -6.48 -18.97
N LEU A 19 11.06 -7.53 -18.73
CA LEU A 19 10.22 -7.61 -17.55
C LEU A 19 11.13 -7.80 -16.33
N LYS A 20 11.13 -6.80 -15.43
CA LYS A 20 11.75 -6.98 -14.12
C LYS A 20 11.05 -8.13 -13.41
N PRO A 21 11.79 -8.99 -12.68
CA PRO A 21 11.20 -10.08 -11.93
C PRO A 21 10.18 -9.51 -10.94
N PHE A 22 8.91 -9.77 -11.22
CA PHE A 22 7.78 -9.42 -10.37
C PHE A 22 7.27 -10.69 -9.71
N SER A 23 6.97 -10.60 -8.42
CA SER A 23 6.49 -11.70 -7.61
C SER A 23 5.14 -11.38 -6.97
N SER A 24 4.46 -12.41 -6.44
CA SER A 24 3.27 -12.23 -5.61
C SER A 24 3.54 -11.33 -4.38
N HIS A 25 4.80 -11.22 -3.94
CA HIS A 25 5.17 -10.30 -2.89
C HIS A 25 4.98 -8.85 -3.33
N ASP A 26 5.36 -8.48 -4.55
CA ASP A 26 5.25 -7.11 -5.08
C ASP A 26 3.78 -6.66 -5.16
N PHE A 27 2.88 -7.56 -5.58
CA PHE A 27 1.44 -7.32 -5.51
C PHE A 27 0.99 -7.00 -4.08
N ARG A 28 1.45 -7.78 -3.09
CA ARG A 28 1.14 -7.53 -1.68
C ARG A 28 1.63 -6.16 -1.22
N ARG A 29 2.81 -5.70 -1.67
CA ARG A 29 3.32 -4.35 -1.32
C ARG A 29 2.43 -3.25 -1.88
N THR A 30 2.02 -3.36 -3.15
CA THR A 30 1.14 -2.38 -3.81
C THR A 30 -0.23 -2.37 -3.15
N PHE A 31 -0.85 -3.54 -2.96
CA PHE A 31 -2.16 -3.70 -2.32
C PHE A 31 -2.24 -3.04 -0.94
N ILE A 32 -1.24 -3.29 -0.07
CA ILE A 32 -1.21 -2.68 1.26
C ILE A 32 -1.04 -1.16 1.16
N SER A 33 -0.17 -0.68 0.28
CA SER A 33 0.11 0.75 0.13
C SER A 33 -1.14 1.52 -0.33
N GLU A 34 -1.84 1.01 -1.35
CA GLU A 34 -3.06 1.64 -1.88
C GLU A 34 -4.19 1.70 -0.85
N LEU A 35 -4.39 0.64 -0.06
CA LEU A 35 -5.42 0.65 0.98
C LEU A 35 -5.13 1.71 2.05
N LEU A 36 -3.87 1.84 2.47
CA LEU A 36 -3.49 2.84 3.46
C LEU A 36 -3.63 4.26 2.90
N GLU A 37 -3.22 4.50 1.66
CA GLU A 37 -3.38 5.81 0.98
C GLU A 37 -4.85 6.21 0.83
N ASN A 38 -5.73 5.24 0.59
CA ASN A 38 -7.19 5.45 0.56
C ASN A 38 -7.83 5.62 1.95
N GLY A 39 -7.02 5.65 3.03
CA GLY A 39 -7.49 5.92 4.38
C GLY A 39 -8.06 4.71 5.11
N VAL A 40 -7.86 3.49 4.60
CA VAL A 40 -8.25 2.27 5.32
C VAL A 40 -7.38 2.14 6.58
N ASP A 41 -7.99 1.66 7.66
CA ASP A 41 -7.31 1.52 8.94
C ASP A 41 -6.29 0.37 8.92
N MET A 42 -5.24 0.51 9.73
CA MET A 42 -4.11 -0.43 9.76
C MET A 42 -4.52 -1.85 10.15
N SER A 43 -5.52 -2.00 11.03
CA SER A 43 -5.97 -3.30 11.53
C SER A 43 -6.71 -4.06 10.42
N THR A 44 -7.58 -3.38 9.70
CA THR A 44 -8.28 -3.93 8.53
C THR A 44 -7.29 -4.31 7.43
N VAL A 45 -6.33 -3.43 7.10
CA VAL A 45 -5.31 -3.75 6.09
C VAL A 45 -4.46 -4.96 6.51
N LYS A 46 -4.06 -5.05 7.79
CA LYS A 46 -3.35 -6.23 8.32
C LYS A 46 -4.17 -7.51 8.13
N ASN A 47 -5.45 -7.48 8.47
CA ASN A 47 -6.34 -8.63 8.35
C ASN A 47 -6.53 -9.05 6.88
N LEU A 48 -6.72 -8.08 5.98
CA LEU A 48 -6.83 -8.33 4.53
C LEU A 48 -5.53 -8.87 3.92
N ALA A 49 -4.37 -8.40 4.40
CA ALA A 49 -3.07 -8.90 3.99
C ALA A 49 -2.74 -10.30 4.58
N GLY A 50 -3.54 -10.79 5.53
CA GLY A 50 -3.31 -12.05 6.22
C GLY A 50 -2.06 -12.03 7.10
N HIS A 51 -1.67 -10.85 7.60
CA HIS A 51 -0.50 -10.70 8.45
C HIS A 51 -0.84 -11.06 9.89
N SER A 52 -0.09 -11.97 10.52
CA SER A 52 -0.30 -12.32 11.93
C SER A 52 0.11 -11.18 12.87
N ASP A 53 1.19 -10.47 12.52
CA ASP A 53 1.74 -9.36 13.28
C ASP A 53 1.56 -8.03 12.53
N ILE A 54 1.15 -6.99 13.27
CA ILE A 54 0.92 -5.65 12.70
C ILE A 54 2.23 -4.98 12.29
N GLY A 55 3.35 -5.30 12.94
CA GLY A 55 4.68 -4.78 12.62
C GLY A 55 5.11 -5.06 11.17
N THR A 56 4.61 -6.15 10.58
CA THR A 56 4.84 -6.44 9.15
C THR A 56 4.10 -5.49 8.22
N THR A 57 2.90 -5.01 8.60
CA THR A 57 2.11 -4.04 7.85
C THR A 57 2.64 -2.61 8.03
N ILE A 58 3.14 -2.27 9.22
CA ILE A 58 3.69 -0.93 9.54
C ILE A 58 4.80 -0.52 8.57
N ARG A 59 5.60 -1.48 8.06
CA ARG A 59 6.66 -1.21 7.08
C ARG A 59 6.16 -0.61 5.76
N TYR A 60 4.87 -0.74 5.48
CA TYR A 60 4.21 -0.20 4.29
C TYR A 60 3.50 1.12 4.56
N ASP A 61 3.40 1.56 5.81
CA ASP A 61 2.77 2.82 6.14
C ASP A 61 3.65 3.99 5.71
N ARG A 62 3.36 4.51 4.52
CA ARG A 62 4.01 5.71 3.95
C ARG A 62 3.21 6.97 4.22
N ARG A 63 2.17 6.91 5.05
CA ARG A 63 1.36 8.06 5.45
C ARG A 63 2.21 8.99 6.31
N GLY A 64 2.91 9.89 5.64
CA GLY A 64 3.77 10.88 6.26
C GLY A 64 2.97 11.99 6.95
N GLU A 65 3.64 13.13 7.13
CA GLU A 65 3.07 14.31 7.78
C GLU A 65 1.75 14.80 7.16
N GLN A 66 1.51 14.53 5.88
CA GLN A 66 0.28 14.93 5.20
C GLN A 66 -0.98 14.26 5.77
N THR A 67 -0.91 12.97 6.12
CA THR A 67 -2.05 12.26 6.73
C THR A 67 -2.31 12.74 8.15
N LYS A 68 -1.24 13.02 8.91
CA LYS A 68 -1.35 13.62 10.25
C LYS A 68 -2.02 15.00 10.17
N ARG A 69 -1.64 15.84 9.20
CA ARG A 69 -2.28 17.15 8.98
C ARG A 69 -3.76 17.01 8.64
N ARG A 70 -4.13 16.15 7.70
CA ARG A 70 -5.54 15.87 7.36
C ARG A 70 -6.34 15.37 8.57
N ALA A 71 -5.74 14.50 9.39
CA ALA A 71 -6.39 14.00 10.60
C ALA A 71 -6.64 15.12 11.62
N VAL A 72 -5.69 16.04 11.80
CA VAL A 72 -5.84 17.21 12.66
C VAL A 72 -6.89 18.19 12.10
N GLU A 73 -6.88 18.43 10.79
CA GLU A 73 -7.85 19.30 10.11
C GLU A 73 -9.28 18.76 10.18
N ALA A 74 -9.45 17.43 10.21
CA ALA A 74 -10.75 16.79 10.34
C ALA A 74 -11.37 16.92 11.74
N ILE A 75 -10.61 17.37 12.75
CA ILE A 75 -11.14 17.60 14.10
C ILE A 75 -11.96 18.89 14.10
N SER A 76 -13.28 18.75 14.12
CA SER A 76 -14.18 19.85 14.47
C SER A 76 -14.11 20.09 15.98
N ILE A 77 -13.55 21.23 16.40
CA ILE A 77 -13.52 21.63 17.82
C ILE A 77 -14.79 22.43 18.13
N PRO A 78 -15.74 21.90 18.92
CA PRO A 78 -16.93 22.64 19.31
C PRO A 78 -16.51 23.84 20.19
N GLY A 79 -16.83 25.06 19.77
CA GLY A 79 -16.59 26.29 20.55
C GLY A 79 -15.57 27.29 19.96
N SER A 80 -14.86 26.95 18.86
CA SER A 80 -13.98 27.92 18.18
C SER A 80 -14.75 28.83 17.21
N GLY A 81 -15.61 29.68 17.76
CA GLY A 81 -16.31 30.73 17.01
C GLY A 81 -15.32 31.77 16.46
N ARG A 82 -14.80 31.56 15.25
CA ARG A 82 -14.05 32.60 14.52
C ARG A 82 -15.08 33.60 13.98
N LYS A 83 -15.32 34.69 14.71
CA LYS A 83 -16.00 35.86 14.12
C LYS A 83 -15.13 36.37 12.97
N ARG A 84 -15.57 36.11 11.73
CA ARG A 84 -15.06 36.85 10.56
C ARG A 84 -15.53 38.30 10.73
N LYS A 85 -14.58 39.21 10.81
CA LYS A 85 -14.80 40.66 10.78
C LYS A 85 -14.49 41.16 9.37
#